data_AF-A0A1E4S9F8-F1
#
_entry.id   AF-A0A1E4S9F8-F1
#
_cell.length_a   1.000
_cell.length_b   1.000
_cell.length_c   1.000
_cell.angle_alpha   90.00
_cell.angle_beta   90.00
_cell.angle_gamma   90.00
#
_symmetry.space_group_name_H-M   'P 1'
#
loop_
_entity.id
_entity.type
_entity.pdbx_description
1 polymer ?
#
loop_
_entity_poly.entity_id
_entity_poly.type
_entity_poly.pdbx_seq_one_letter_code
_entity_poly.pdbx_strand_id
1 'polypeptide(L)'
;IGKRNHRLFMQFCVVFTLYFVYIITSMGIYSRDIQRRAGSLNPNIVVCLVLAAVWLVMVLGLTGEHVSYLVANKATVTVMDARRIKKQRLDDHQYYSVSTKEGRCVVSLSKQDYKVWDHGVVANMKSVLGQSPWFWAWPVGSPVANTGNPHARTYDDILGDYAEALNEDYILRAGEVAV
;
A
#
# COMPACT_ATOMS: atom_id res chain seq x y z
N ILE A 1 1.06 9.82 3.63
CA ILE A 1 0.52 8.54 4.18
C ILE A 1 1.71 7.65 4.49
N GLY A 2 1.90 7.26 5.75
CA GLY A 2 3.04 6.44 6.19
C GLY A 2 2.57 5.13 6.83
N LYS A 3 3.51 4.31 7.30
CA LYS A 3 3.29 2.94 7.83
C LYS A 3 2.08 2.82 8.76
N ARG A 4 1.95 3.71 9.74
CA ARG A 4 0.86 3.69 10.76
C ARG A 4 -0.52 4.05 10.22
N ASN A 5 -0.59 4.92 9.21
CA ASN A 5 -1.86 5.40 8.65
C ASN A 5 -2.21 4.74 7.31
N HIS A 6 -1.34 3.84 6.80
CA HIS A 6 -1.53 3.24 5.48
C HIS A 6 -2.76 2.33 5.44
N ARG A 7 -3.02 1.58 6.52
CA ARG A 7 -4.24 0.77 6.64
C ARG A 7 -5.51 1.62 6.57
N LEU A 8 -5.58 2.70 7.34
CA LEU A 8 -6.75 3.60 7.35
C LEU A 8 -6.99 4.20 5.97
N PHE A 9 -5.91 4.55 5.27
CA PHE A 9 -6.00 5.04 3.90
C PHE A 9 -6.53 3.97 2.92
N MET A 10 -6.06 2.72 3.02
CA MET A 10 -6.60 1.62 2.21
C MET A 10 -8.09 1.38 2.46
N GLN A 11 -8.49 1.41 3.73
CA GLN A 11 -9.88 1.26 4.14
C GLN A 11 -10.74 2.40 3.60
N PHE A 12 -10.25 3.64 3.68
CA PHE A 12 -10.89 4.80 3.07
C PHE A 12 -11.12 4.58 1.56
N CYS A 13 -10.10 4.17 0.81
CA CYS A 13 -10.21 3.94 -0.63
C CYS A 13 -11.26 2.87 -0.99
N VAL A 14 -11.27 1.74 -0.27
CA VAL A 14 -12.24 0.66 -0.48
C VAL A 14 -13.66 1.11 -0.14
N VAL A 15 -13.86 1.76 1.02
CA VAL A 15 -15.17 2.25 1.45
C VAL A 15 -15.73 3.28 0.47
N PHE A 16 -14.90 4.22 0.00
CA PHE A 16 -15.34 5.21 -0.98
C PHE A 16 -15.67 4.58 -2.34
N THR A 17 -14.93 3.56 -2.77
CA THR A 17 -15.25 2.81 -3.99
C THR A 17 -16.62 2.14 -3.86
N LEU A 18 -16.88 1.43 -2.75
CA LEU A 18 -18.17 0.81 -2.49
C LEU A 18 -19.30 1.84 -2.38
N TYR A 19 -19.03 2.99 -1.78
CA TYR A 19 -19.99 4.10 -1.67
C TYR A 19 -20.39 4.66 -3.05
N PHE A 20 -19.43 4.89 -3.96
CA PHE A 20 -19.75 5.34 -5.31
C PHE A 20 -20.46 4.28 -6.14
N VAL A 21 -20.08 3.00 -6.00
CA VAL A 21 -20.84 1.88 -6.60
C VAL A 21 -22.28 1.89 -6.10
N TYR A 22 -22.48 2.00 -4.78
CA TYR A 22 -23.81 2.09 -4.18
C TYR A 22 -24.63 3.26 -4.72
N ILE A 23 -24.06 4.47 -4.84
CA ILE A 23 -24.75 5.63 -5.41
C ILE A 23 -25.15 5.36 -6.87
N ILE A 24 -24.24 4.88 -7.70
CA ILE A 24 -24.50 4.65 -9.13
C ILE A 24 -25.56 3.56 -9.31
N THR A 25 -25.45 2.45 -8.55
CA THR A 25 -26.42 1.35 -8.62
C THR A 25 -27.80 1.80 -8.12
N SER A 26 -27.88 2.44 -6.96
CA SER A 26 -29.16 2.91 -6.40
C SER A 26 -29.81 3.95 -7.32
N MET A 27 -29.10 5.01 -7.71
CA MET A 27 -29.62 6.02 -8.63
C MET A 27 -29.96 5.43 -10.01
N GLY A 28 -29.14 4.52 -10.52
CA GLY A 28 -29.37 3.84 -11.79
C GLY A 28 -30.69 3.05 -11.79
N ILE A 29 -30.97 2.30 -10.73
CA ILE A 29 -32.23 1.55 -10.58
C ILE A 29 -33.44 2.49 -10.45
N TYR A 30 -33.35 3.50 -9.58
CA TYR A 30 -34.47 4.42 -9.33
C TYR A 30 -34.70 5.46 -10.43
N SER A 31 -33.73 5.74 -11.29
CA SER A 31 -33.86 6.72 -12.38
C SER A 31 -35.08 6.47 -13.27
N ARG A 32 -35.36 5.20 -13.58
CA ARG A 32 -36.51 4.78 -14.40
C ARG A 32 -37.84 5.04 -13.71
N ASP A 33 -37.93 4.81 -12.41
CA ASP A 33 -39.17 5.04 -11.65
C ASP A 33 -39.42 6.55 -11.46
N ILE A 34 -38.37 7.33 -11.20
CA ILE A 34 -38.45 8.79 -11.08
C ILE A 34 -38.95 9.40 -12.39
N GLN A 35 -38.40 8.97 -13.54
CA GLN A 35 -38.84 9.46 -14.85
C GLN A 35 -40.31 9.13 -15.13
N ARG A 36 -40.80 7.95 -14.72
CA ARG A 36 -42.20 7.55 -14.87
C ARG A 36 -43.16 8.38 -14.02
N ARG A 37 -42.76 8.75 -12.79
CA ARG A 37 -43.62 9.51 -11.87
C ARG A 37 -43.60 11.02 -12.11
N ALA A 38 -42.44 11.59 -12.43
CA ALA A 38 -42.26 13.04 -12.58
C ALA A 38 -42.39 13.52 -14.04
N GLY A 39 -42.55 12.61 -15.01
CA GLY A 39 -42.64 12.93 -16.44
C GLY A 39 -41.33 13.36 -17.09
N SER A 40 -40.37 13.86 -16.31
CA SER A 40 -39.02 14.23 -16.74
C SER A 40 -38.00 13.88 -15.65
N LEU A 41 -36.75 13.62 -16.07
CA LEU A 41 -35.66 13.33 -15.15
C LEU A 41 -35.06 14.65 -14.65
N ASN A 42 -34.95 14.82 -13.33
CA ASN A 42 -34.32 16.01 -12.74
C ASN A 42 -32.83 16.08 -13.18
N PRO A 43 -32.39 17.18 -13.82
CA PRO A 43 -31.00 17.34 -14.26
C PRO A 43 -29.97 17.16 -13.15
N ASN A 44 -30.30 17.51 -11.90
CA ASN A 44 -29.39 17.35 -10.77
C ASN A 44 -29.02 15.88 -10.52
N ILE A 45 -29.95 14.95 -10.77
CA ILE A 45 -29.69 13.51 -10.62
C ILE A 45 -28.68 13.05 -11.68
N VAL A 46 -28.83 13.54 -12.92
CA VAL A 46 -27.90 13.24 -14.01
C VAL A 46 -26.51 13.76 -13.68
N VAL A 47 -26.40 15.01 -13.21
CA VAL A 47 -25.11 15.60 -12.81
C VAL A 47 -24.48 14.81 -11.67
N CYS A 48 -25.24 14.43 -10.64
CA CYS A 48 -24.75 13.59 -9.55
C CYS A 48 -24.23 12.23 -10.05
N LEU A 49 -24.93 11.59 -10.99
CA LEU A 49 -24.52 10.29 -11.53
C LEU A 49 -23.24 10.40 -12.34
N VAL A 50 -23.10 11.44 -13.18
CA VAL A 50 -21.88 11.71 -13.95
C VAL A 50 -20.70 11.97 -13.00
N LEU A 51 -20.88 12.82 -11.98
CA LEU A 51 -19.83 13.09 -11.00
C LEU A 51 -19.45 11.84 -10.21
N ALA A 52 -20.43 11.05 -9.76
CA ALA A 52 -20.17 9.79 -9.06
C ALA A 52 -19.40 8.79 -9.94
N ALA A 53 -19.72 8.71 -11.24
CA ALA A 53 -19.00 7.84 -12.18
C ALA A 53 -17.54 8.29 -12.38
N VAL A 54 -17.29 9.59 -12.53
CA VAL A 54 -15.92 10.14 -12.62
C VAL A 54 -15.12 9.81 -11.36
N TRP A 55 -15.70 10.07 -10.18
CA TRP A 55 -15.06 9.74 -8.91
C TRP A 55 -14.82 8.24 -8.74
N LEU A 56 -15.78 7.39 -9.14
CA LEU A 56 -15.61 5.94 -9.09
C LEU A 56 -14.38 5.51 -9.91
N VAL A 57 -14.23 5.99 -11.14
CA VAL A 57 -13.08 5.63 -11.99
C VAL A 57 -11.76 6.07 -11.34
N MET A 58 -11.70 7.29 -10.80
CA MET A 58 -10.49 7.81 -10.14
C MET A 58 -10.13 7.00 -8.88
N VAL A 59 -11.09 6.77 -7.99
CA VAL A 59 -10.86 6.05 -6.73
C VAL A 59 -10.59 4.57 -6.99
N LEU A 60 -11.23 3.95 -7.99
CA LEU A 60 -10.98 2.57 -8.37
C LEU A 60 -9.54 2.38 -8.88
N GLY A 61 -9.05 3.30 -9.73
CA GLY A 61 -7.66 3.27 -10.19
C GLY A 61 -6.67 3.41 -9.04
N LEU A 62 -6.93 4.35 -8.12
CA LEU A 62 -6.12 4.56 -6.92
C LEU A 62 -6.11 3.31 -6.02
N THR A 63 -7.29 2.73 -5.77
CA THR A 63 -7.44 1.51 -4.97
C THR A 63 -6.69 0.34 -5.61
N GLY A 64 -6.83 0.17 -6.92
CA GLY A 64 -6.14 -0.88 -7.68
C GLY A 64 -4.62 -0.78 -7.58
N GLU A 65 -4.05 0.42 -7.77
CA GLU A 65 -2.62 0.64 -7.61
C GLU A 65 -2.16 0.28 -6.20
N HIS A 66 -2.83 0.78 -5.17
CA HIS A 66 -2.39 0.53 -3.80
C HIS A 66 -2.60 -0.91 -3.34
N VAL A 67 -3.61 -1.63 -3.86
CA VAL A 67 -3.74 -3.08 -3.65
C VAL A 67 -2.56 -3.81 -4.28
N SER A 68 -2.14 -3.43 -5.49
CA SER A 68 -0.97 -4.04 -6.14
C SER A 68 0.33 -3.79 -5.36
N TYR A 69 0.48 -2.59 -4.79
CA TYR A 69 1.62 -2.24 -3.93
C TYR A 69 1.60 -2.99 -2.61
N LEU A 70 0.41 -3.15 -2.01
CA LEU A 70 0.22 -3.93 -0.80
C LEU A 70 0.61 -5.40 -0.99
N VAL A 71 0.18 -6.02 -2.10
CA VAL A 71 0.48 -7.42 -2.41
C VAL A 71 1.97 -7.67 -2.59
N ALA A 72 2.71 -6.70 -3.12
CA ALA A 72 4.15 -6.81 -3.36
C ALA A 72 5.02 -6.14 -2.28
N ASN A 73 4.42 -5.67 -1.18
CA ASN A 73 5.05 -4.88 -0.12
C ASN A 73 5.92 -3.71 -0.62
N LYS A 74 5.33 -2.86 -1.48
CA LYS A 74 6.02 -1.71 -2.07
C LYS A 74 5.43 -0.40 -1.57
N ALA A 75 6.30 0.57 -1.30
CA ALA A 75 5.87 1.95 -1.10
C ALA A 75 5.78 2.67 -2.45
N THR A 76 4.86 3.63 -2.57
CA THR A 76 4.75 4.45 -3.80
C THR A 76 6.05 5.18 -4.11
N VAL A 77 6.75 5.67 -3.08
CA VAL A 77 8.04 6.37 -3.22
C VAL A 77 9.11 5.45 -3.81
N THR A 78 9.20 4.19 -3.35
CA THR A 78 10.21 3.25 -3.86
C THR A 78 9.96 2.90 -5.33
N VAL A 79 8.69 2.75 -5.73
CA VAL A 79 8.32 2.53 -7.14
C VAL A 79 8.67 3.75 -8.00
N MET A 80 8.40 4.96 -7.51
CA MET A 80 8.72 6.20 -8.24
C MET A 80 10.22 6.39 -8.41
N ASP A 81 11.00 6.20 -7.35
CA ASP A 81 12.46 6.33 -7.38
C ASP A 81 13.08 5.30 -8.33
N ALA A 82 12.65 4.05 -8.25
CA ALA A 82 13.16 3.02 -9.14
C ALA A 82 12.75 3.23 -10.61
N ARG A 83 11.55 3.78 -10.88
CA ARG A 83 11.16 4.22 -12.25
C ARG A 83 12.06 5.35 -12.75
N ARG A 84 12.41 6.30 -11.88
CA ARG A 84 13.32 7.41 -12.21
C ARG A 84 14.73 6.91 -12.51
N ILE A 85 15.29 6.05 -11.67
CA ILE A 85 16.61 5.43 -11.83
C ILE A 85 16.66 4.64 -13.14
N LYS A 86 15.64 3.82 -13.42
CA LYS A 86 15.53 3.06 -14.67
C LYS A 86 15.48 3.98 -15.89
N LYS A 87 14.72 5.08 -15.84
CA LYS A 87 14.65 6.07 -16.93
C LYS A 87 16.00 6.76 -17.17
N GLN A 88 16.75 7.03 -16.11
CA GLN A 88 18.05 7.68 -16.17
C GLN A 88 19.22 6.70 -16.42
N ARG A 89 18.97 5.38 -16.45
CA ARG A 89 19.98 4.31 -16.56
C ARG A 89 21.09 4.45 -15.51
N LEU A 90 20.72 4.91 -14.31
CA LEU A 90 21.64 5.02 -13.20
C LEU A 90 21.84 3.64 -12.58
N ASP A 91 23.11 3.32 -12.30
CA ASP A 91 23.47 2.13 -11.54
C ASP A 91 23.62 2.51 -10.06
N ASP A 92 22.48 2.56 -9.36
CA ASP A 92 22.38 3.03 -7.99
C ASP A 92 22.14 1.85 -7.04
N HIS A 93 22.99 1.75 -6.02
CA HIS A 93 23.02 0.65 -5.06
C HIS A 93 22.74 1.15 -3.64
N GLN A 94 22.01 0.35 -2.87
CA GLN A 94 21.83 0.53 -1.43
C GLN A 94 22.54 -0.58 -0.68
N TYR A 95 23.15 -0.21 0.45
CA TYR A 95 23.87 -1.13 1.30
C TYR A 95 23.10 -1.34 2.59
N TYR A 96 22.86 -2.60 2.94
CA TYR A 96 22.16 -2.99 4.15
C TYR A 96 23.07 -3.85 5.02
N SER A 97 23.21 -3.51 6.29
CA SER A 97 23.89 -4.39 7.25
C SER A 97 22.90 -5.43 7.74
N VAL A 98 23.25 -6.70 7.58
CA VAL A 98 22.45 -7.84 8.04
C VAL A 98 23.30 -8.67 9.00
N SER A 99 22.74 -9.00 10.16
CA SER A 99 23.37 -9.93 11.09
C SER A 99 22.92 -11.35 10.76
N THR A 100 23.84 -12.20 10.30
CA THR A 100 23.62 -13.64 10.12
C THR A 100 24.13 -14.40 11.34
N LYS A 101 23.88 -15.71 11.40
CA LYS A 101 24.41 -16.59 12.47
C LYS A 101 25.94 -16.66 12.48
N GLU A 102 26.59 -16.35 11.36
CA GLU A 102 28.03 -16.48 11.14
C GLU A 102 28.79 -15.15 11.26
N GLY A 103 28.07 -14.01 11.31
CA GLY A 103 28.69 -12.69 11.44
C GLY A 103 27.78 -11.55 11.00
N ARG A 104 28.36 -10.36 10.82
CA ARG A 104 27.66 -9.25 10.16
C ARG A 104 28.11 -9.16 8.71
N CYS A 105 27.15 -9.19 7.79
CA CYS A 105 27.38 -9.03 6.36
C CYS A 105 26.78 -7.69 5.90
N VAL A 106 27.33 -7.13 4.83
CA VAL A 106 26.76 -5.96 4.16
C VAL A 106 26.30 -6.39 2.77
N VAL A 107 25.00 -6.28 2.51
CA VAL A 107 24.40 -6.66 1.23
C VAL A 107 24.28 -5.41 0.36
N SER A 108 24.86 -5.44 -0.83
CA SER A 108 24.63 -4.43 -1.85
C SER A 108 23.47 -4.86 -2.73
N LEU A 109 22.44 -4.02 -2.78
CA LEU A 109 21.24 -4.26 -3.57
C LEU A 109 21.05 -3.11 -4.55
N SER A 110 20.79 -3.44 -5.81
CA SER A 110 20.37 -2.43 -6.77
C SER A 110 19.04 -1.83 -6.32
N LYS A 111 18.91 -0.51 -6.35
CA LYS A 111 17.63 0.19 -6.07
C LYS A 111 16.53 -0.19 -7.07
N GLN A 112 16.89 -0.86 -8.16
CA GLN A 112 15.94 -1.40 -9.13
C GLN A 112 15.31 -2.72 -8.69
N ASP A 113 15.85 -3.40 -7.68
CA ASP A 113 15.32 -4.68 -7.23
C ASP A 113 14.22 -4.50 -6.18
N TYR A 114 12.98 -4.68 -6.62
CA TYR A 114 11.79 -4.39 -5.81
C TYR A 114 11.36 -5.56 -4.92
N LYS A 115 11.97 -6.74 -5.07
CA LYS A 115 11.54 -7.97 -4.37
C LYS A 115 12.18 -8.13 -3.00
N VAL A 116 13.07 -7.23 -2.63
CA VAL A 116 13.82 -7.23 -1.37
C VAL A 116 12.90 -7.26 -0.14
N TRP A 117 11.72 -6.64 -0.24
CA TRP A 117 10.74 -6.53 0.84
C TRP A 117 9.55 -7.48 0.67
N ASP A 118 9.52 -8.29 -0.39
CA ASP A 118 8.40 -9.18 -0.69
C ASP A 118 8.55 -10.49 0.07
N HIS A 119 7.69 -10.71 1.06
CA HIS A 119 7.64 -11.94 1.88
C HIS A 119 6.47 -12.86 1.48
N GLY A 120 5.87 -12.61 0.32
CA GLY A 120 4.67 -13.29 -0.17
C GLY A 120 3.38 -12.58 0.22
N VAL A 121 2.34 -12.79 -0.61
CA VAL A 121 1.08 -12.01 -0.59
C VAL A 121 0.46 -11.92 0.81
N VAL A 122 0.32 -13.05 1.51
CA VAL A 122 -0.33 -13.08 2.82
C VAL A 122 0.52 -12.39 3.89
N ALA A 123 1.84 -12.57 3.87
CA ALA A 123 2.75 -11.93 4.82
C ALA A 123 2.75 -10.40 4.61
N ASN A 124 2.79 -9.96 3.36
CA ASN A 124 2.75 -8.56 2.97
C ASN A 124 1.42 -7.90 3.36
N MET A 125 0.30 -8.59 3.15
CA MET A 125 -1.00 -8.06 3.59
C MET A 125 -1.08 -7.97 5.12
N LYS A 126 -0.59 -8.97 5.85
CA LYS A 126 -0.58 -8.97 7.32
C LYS A 126 0.34 -7.89 7.91
N SER A 127 1.46 -7.57 7.27
CA SER A 127 2.39 -6.53 7.75
C SER A 127 1.74 -5.14 7.77
N VAL A 128 0.83 -4.87 6.83
CA VAL A 128 0.13 -3.58 6.72
C VAL A 128 -1.25 -3.58 7.37
N LEU A 129 -2.06 -4.62 7.17
CA LEU A 129 -3.45 -4.67 7.66
C LEU A 129 -3.55 -5.20 9.09
N GLY A 130 -2.52 -5.90 9.57
CA GLY A 130 -2.47 -6.58 10.86
C GLY A 130 -2.86 -8.05 10.79
N GLN A 131 -2.60 -8.76 11.90
CA GLN A 131 -2.77 -10.22 11.99
C GLN A 131 -4.23 -10.68 11.88
N SER A 132 -5.16 -9.85 12.37
CA SER A 132 -6.57 -10.21 12.49
C SER A 132 -7.37 -9.74 11.27
N PRO A 133 -7.89 -10.65 10.41
CA PRO A 133 -8.62 -10.29 9.20
C PRO A 133 -9.89 -9.48 9.47
N TRP A 134 -10.47 -9.63 10.66
CA TRP A 134 -11.70 -8.94 11.04
C TRP A 134 -11.54 -7.42 11.12
N PHE A 135 -10.33 -6.97 11.44
CA PHE A 135 -10.00 -5.56 11.48
C PHE A 135 -9.64 -4.99 10.10
N TRP A 136 -9.51 -5.82 9.05
CA TRP A 136 -9.17 -5.33 7.72
C TRP A 136 -10.27 -4.45 7.13
N ALA A 137 -11.54 -4.76 7.40
CA ALA A 137 -12.68 -3.95 6.96
C ALA A 137 -13.04 -2.80 7.93
N TRP A 138 -12.57 -2.83 9.17
CA TRP A 138 -12.99 -1.89 10.21
C TRP A 138 -11.92 -0.81 10.48
N PRO A 139 -12.25 0.50 10.38
CA PRO A 139 -11.29 1.60 10.48
C PRO A 139 -10.97 1.96 11.94
N VAL A 140 -10.39 1.01 12.68
CA VAL A 140 -9.95 1.24 14.06
C VAL A 140 -8.51 0.82 14.24
N GLY A 141 -7.75 1.78 14.79
CA GLY A 141 -6.38 1.60 15.25
C GLY A 141 -5.34 1.50 14.14
N SER A 142 -4.07 1.56 14.56
CA SER A 142 -2.93 1.15 13.76
C SER A 142 -2.55 -0.27 14.18
N PRO A 143 -2.31 -1.20 13.25
CA PRO A 143 -1.77 -2.53 13.58
C PRO A 143 -0.29 -2.47 13.98
N VAL A 144 0.36 -1.33 13.72
CA VAL A 144 1.78 -1.09 14.01
C VAL A 144 1.90 -0.31 15.32
N ALA A 145 2.58 -0.91 16.28
CA ALA A 145 2.90 -0.28 17.56
C ALA A 145 3.95 0.83 17.37
N ASN A 146 3.86 1.92 18.15
CA ASN A 146 4.88 2.97 18.13
C ASN A 146 6.03 2.57 19.06
N THR A 147 7.03 1.88 18.53
CA THR A 147 8.21 1.43 19.30
C THR A 147 9.43 2.31 19.10
N GLY A 148 9.41 3.26 18.16
CA GLY A 148 10.53 4.16 17.91
C GLY A 148 10.71 5.22 19.00
N ASN A 149 11.95 5.38 19.46
CA ASN A 149 12.35 6.46 20.37
C ASN A 149 13.36 7.39 19.68
N PRO A 150 12.97 8.63 19.30
CA PRO A 150 13.86 9.58 18.63
C PRO A 150 15.12 9.95 19.42
N HIS A 151 15.10 9.75 20.74
CA HIS A 151 16.19 10.06 21.64
C HIS A 151 17.07 8.85 21.98
N ALA A 152 16.78 7.68 21.40
CA ALA A 152 17.62 6.51 21.59
C ALA A 152 18.98 6.68 20.90
N ARG A 153 19.98 5.95 21.38
CA ARG A 153 21.36 6.02 20.87
C ARG A 153 21.63 5.02 19.75
N THR A 154 20.79 3.98 19.64
CA THR A 154 20.94 2.90 18.65
C THR A 154 20.04 3.16 17.46
N TYR A 155 20.54 2.89 16.25
CA TYR A 155 19.77 3.04 15.01
C TYR A 155 18.46 2.25 15.03
N ASP A 156 18.50 1.01 15.54
CA ASP A 156 17.34 0.12 15.62
C ASP A 156 16.27 0.67 16.57
N ASP A 157 16.67 1.29 17.68
CA ASP A 157 15.76 1.91 18.64
C ASP A 157 15.15 3.22 18.11
N ILE A 158 15.90 3.96 17.28
CA ILE A 158 15.43 5.17 16.60
C ILE A 158 14.37 4.80 15.55
N LEU A 159 14.64 3.77 14.74
CA LEU A 159 13.72 3.29 13.73
C LEU A 159 12.50 2.60 14.34
N GLY A 160 12.68 1.81 15.40
CA GLY A 160 11.64 1.03 16.06
C GLY A 160 10.79 0.24 15.07
N ASP A 161 9.57 0.70 14.84
CA ASP A 161 8.56 0.07 13.99
C ASP A 161 8.82 0.20 12.48
N TYR A 162 9.79 1.03 12.10
CA TYR A 162 10.24 1.17 10.71
C TYR A 162 11.36 0.19 10.35
N ALA A 163 11.91 -0.56 11.30
CA ALA A 163 12.84 -1.63 11.00
C ALA A 163 12.10 -2.75 10.24
N GLU A 164 12.55 -3.05 9.02
CA GLU A 164 12.02 -4.12 8.18
C GLU A 164 13.10 -5.15 7.90
N ALA A 165 12.75 -6.42 8.02
CA ALA A 165 13.64 -7.51 7.67
C ALA A 165 13.67 -7.68 6.13
N LEU A 166 14.87 -7.84 5.58
CA LEU A 166 15.04 -8.26 4.20
C LEU A 166 14.44 -9.66 4.02
N ASN A 167 13.95 -9.94 2.80
CA ASN A 167 13.56 -11.29 2.40
C ASN A 167 14.74 -12.26 2.58
N GLU A 168 14.45 -13.43 3.16
CA GLU A 168 15.41 -14.50 3.48
C GLU A 168 16.26 -14.90 2.27
N ASP A 169 15.71 -14.91 1.07
CA ASP A 169 16.44 -15.25 -0.16
C ASP A 169 17.66 -14.32 -0.40
N TYR A 170 17.53 -13.04 -0.05
CA TYR A 170 18.61 -12.06 -0.20
C TYR A 170 19.65 -12.20 0.90
N ILE A 171 19.22 -12.60 2.10
CA ILE A 171 20.11 -12.85 3.24
C ILE A 171 20.94 -14.11 2.97
N LEU A 172 20.32 -15.18 2.45
CA LEU A 172 21.00 -16.43 2.10
C LEU A 172 22.04 -16.21 1.01
N ARG A 173 21.67 -15.51 -0.07
CA ARG A 173 22.62 -15.15 -1.14
C ARG A 173 23.80 -14.33 -0.65
N ALA A 174 23.59 -13.43 0.31
CA ALA A 174 24.66 -12.65 0.89
C ALA A 174 25.61 -13.49 1.76
N GLY A 175 25.07 -14.50 2.45
CA GLY A 175 25.88 -15.47 3.21
C GLY A 175 26.74 -16.35 2.31
N GLU A 176 26.20 -16.82 1.18
CA GLU A 176 26.95 -17.65 0.21
C GLU A 176 28.14 -16.93 -0.44
N VAL A 177 28.08 -15.60 -0.59
CA VAL A 177 29.16 -14.80 -1.19
C VAL A 177 30.26 -14.45 -0.17
N ALA A 178 30.00 -14.63 1.12
CA ALA A 178 30.92 -14.27 2.21
C ALA A 178 31.88 -15.41 2.63
N VAL A 179 31.81 -16.58 1.97
CA VAL A 179 32.66 -17.76 2.24
C VAL A 179 33.83 -17.84 1.26
#